data_AF-A0AAU0WJI4-F1
#
_entry.id   AF-A0AAU0WJI4-F1
#
_cell.length_a   1.000
_cell.length_b   1.000
_cell.length_c   1.000
_cell.angle_alpha   90.00
_cell.angle_beta   90.00
_cell.angle_gamma   90.00
#
_symmetry.space_group_name_H-M   'P 1'
#
loop_
_entity.id
_entity.type
_entity.pdbx_description
1 polymer ?
#
loop_
_entity_poly.entity_id
_entity_poly.type
_entity_poly.pdbx_seq_one_letter_code
_entity_poly.pdbx_strand_id
1 'polypeptide(L)'
;MTQQTHEPGSTTTAPTTPAPTKTASTTPAPTKTASTTTATTTRDAGPYAPPSPPLAEPRPLGELRVWPRTFHDRLTAPLPGLKAMARFAREGSVRPGREGLADVGLLPCEPGPLPRVDADTVAVTWAGHASWVLRIGGLTVLTDPVWSRRILGTPARVTPIGVPWETLPRVDAVVISHNHYDHLDAPTLRRLPRDTPMFVPAGLGGWFRRRRFTTVTELDWWEAAELSGIRLDFVPAHHWSKRTLTDTCRSLWGGWVLTAPDGGRVYFAGDTGYGHWFSRIGRRHPGIDLALMPIGAYDPRWWLSDVHLDPEEAVRATQDLGARRMAPMHWGTFILSAEPVLEPLTRVRAAWERAGLAREDLWDLPVGGSRILERASADNAVS
;
A
#
# COMPACT_ATOMS: atom_id res chain seq x y z
N MET A 1 8.69 71.76 -2.13
CA MET A 1 9.48 72.80 -2.82
C MET A 1 10.46 73.38 -1.82
N THR A 2 11.58 72.69 -1.59
CA THR A 2 12.76 73.22 -0.89
C THR A 2 13.93 72.31 -1.27
N GLN A 3 14.84 72.84 -2.09
CA GLN A 3 16.14 72.26 -2.41
C GLN A 3 17.18 72.96 -1.54
N GLN A 4 18.21 72.21 -1.09
CA GLN A 4 19.65 72.52 -1.21
C GLN A 4 20.43 71.56 -0.29
N THR A 5 21.13 70.57 -0.86
CA THR A 5 22.56 70.52 -1.23
C THR A 5 23.39 69.83 -0.16
N HIS A 6 23.98 68.68 -0.51
CA HIS A 6 25.38 68.38 -0.23
C HIS A 6 25.84 67.17 -1.07
N GLU A 7 26.95 67.38 -1.77
CA GLU A 7 27.78 66.38 -2.44
C GLU A 7 29.26 66.74 -2.12
N PRO A 8 30.28 65.94 -2.45
CA PRO A 8 30.78 64.83 -1.62
C PRO A 8 32.27 64.98 -1.23
N GLY A 9 32.75 64.14 -0.31
CA GLY A 9 34.17 64.04 0.06
C GLY A 9 34.62 62.59 0.13
N SER A 10 35.50 62.21 -0.79
CA SER A 10 36.16 60.91 -0.90
C SER A 10 37.41 60.85 -0.02
N THR A 11 37.72 59.68 0.55
CA THR A 11 39.12 59.35 0.88
C THR A 11 39.36 57.85 0.80
N THR A 12 40.33 57.52 -0.05
CA THR A 12 40.90 56.22 -0.39
C THR A 12 41.77 55.69 0.74
N THR A 13 41.75 54.36 1.00
CA THR A 13 42.98 53.64 1.40
C THR A 13 42.88 52.16 1.01
N ALA A 14 43.91 51.69 0.31
CA ALA A 14 44.09 50.34 -0.23
C ALA A 14 45.08 49.54 0.67
N PRO A 15 45.42 48.27 0.37
CA PRO A 15 45.44 47.19 1.36
C PRO A 15 46.84 46.81 1.86
N THR A 16 46.89 46.10 2.99
CA THR A 16 48.13 45.59 3.59
C THR A 16 48.32 44.10 3.28
N THR A 17 49.44 43.78 2.63
CA THR A 17 49.96 42.43 2.32
C THR A 17 50.63 41.79 3.55
N PRO A 18 50.56 40.46 3.75
CA PRO A 18 51.28 39.76 4.81
C PRO A 18 52.66 39.23 4.34
N ALA A 19 53.58 39.09 5.30
CA ALA A 19 54.92 38.53 5.15
C ALA A 19 54.98 37.04 5.60
N PRO A 20 56.04 36.27 5.22
CA PRO A 20 55.93 34.85 4.91
C PRO A 20 56.53 33.91 5.97
N THR A 21 56.17 32.62 5.96
CA THR A 21 57.07 31.57 6.50
C THR A 21 56.97 30.24 5.73
N LYS A 22 58.13 29.88 5.20
CA LYS A 22 58.72 28.67 4.65
C LYS A 22 57.95 27.34 4.66
N THR A 23 57.81 26.87 3.42
CA THR A 23 57.76 25.53 2.83
C THR A 23 58.52 24.40 3.56
N ALA A 24 57.84 23.27 3.72
CA ALA A 24 58.45 21.93 3.67
C ALA A 24 57.76 21.15 2.54
N SER A 25 58.59 20.59 1.67
CA SER A 25 58.26 19.88 0.44
C SER A 25 57.90 18.42 0.76
N THR A 26 56.81 17.91 0.20
CA THR A 26 56.64 16.47 -0.01
C THR A 26 55.82 16.24 -1.27
N THR A 27 56.44 15.57 -2.22
CA THR A 27 55.96 15.15 -3.54
C THR A 27 54.63 14.38 -3.48
N PRO A 28 53.66 14.62 -4.38
CA PRO A 28 52.45 13.82 -4.44
C PRO A 28 52.72 12.51 -5.21
N ALA A 29 52.37 11.38 -4.58
CA ALA A 29 52.25 10.08 -5.22
C ALA A 29 50.94 10.02 -6.04
N PRO A 30 50.89 9.23 -7.14
CA PRO A 30 49.73 9.22 -8.03
C PRO A 30 48.53 8.52 -7.37
N THR A 31 47.46 9.28 -7.13
CA THR A 31 46.17 8.74 -6.69
C THR A 31 45.56 7.96 -7.85
N LYS A 32 45.57 6.63 -7.76
CA LYS A 32 44.83 5.74 -8.64
C LYS A 32 43.33 6.06 -8.53
N THR A 33 42.74 6.45 -9.64
CA THR A 33 41.30 6.53 -9.85
C THR A 33 40.69 5.13 -9.64
N ALA A 34 39.97 4.94 -8.55
CA ALA A 34 39.12 3.77 -8.35
C ALA A 34 37.67 4.20 -8.59
N SER A 35 37.20 4.01 -9.82
CA SER A 35 35.79 4.03 -10.17
C SER A 35 35.10 2.92 -9.37
N THR A 36 34.45 3.28 -8.28
CA THR A 36 33.61 2.34 -7.53
C THR A 36 32.24 2.35 -8.20
N THR A 37 32.11 1.50 -9.22
CA THR A 37 30.82 1.10 -9.77
C THR A 37 30.09 0.32 -8.69
N THR A 38 29.20 0.96 -7.94
CA THR A 38 28.32 0.25 -7.02
C THR A 38 27.28 -0.48 -7.86
N ALA A 39 27.63 -1.68 -8.29
CA ALA A 39 26.70 -2.61 -8.91
C ALA A 39 25.58 -2.90 -7.91
N THR A 40 24.34 -2.60 -8.31
CA THR A 40 23.13 -3.03 -7.65
C THR A 40 23.11 -4.56 -7.66
N THR A 41 23.63 -5.19 -6.61
CA THR A 41 23.44 -6.61 -6.38
C THR A 41 21.96 -6.82 -6.06
N THR A 42 21.19 -7.23 -7.08
CA THR A 42 20.06 -8.10 -6.85
C THR A 42 20.54 -9.21 -5.93
N ARG A 43 19.96 -9.32 -4.74
CA ARG A 43 20.12 -10.51 -3.90
C ARG A 43 19.34 -11.62 -4.61
N ASP A 44 19.94 -12.14 -5.67
CA ASP A 44 19.50 -13.34 -6.31
C ASP A 44 19.60 -14.43 -5.27
N ALA A 45 18.49 -15.10 -4.98
CA ALA A 45 18.50 -16.26 -4.13
C ALA A 45 19.47 -17.24 -4.77
N GLY A 46 20.53 -17.64 -4.05
CA GLY A 46 21.55 -18.52 -4.61
C GLY A 46 20.94 -19.76 -5.28
N PRO A 47 21.67 -20.42 -6.20
CA PRO A 47 21.16 -21.48 -7.10
C PRO A 47 20.61 -22.75 -6.42
N TYR A 48 20.44 -22.73 -5.09
CA TYR A 48 20.00 -23.83 -4.24
C TYR A 48 18.73 -23.52 -3.43
N ALA A 49 18.04 -22.39 -3.67
CA ALA A 49 16.73 -22.20 -3.06
C ALA A 49 15.75 -23.26 -3.61
N PRO A 50 15.12 -24.09 -2.77
CA PRO A 50 14.19 -25.10 -3.26
C PRO A 50 13.04 -24.41 -3.99
N PRO A 51 12.55 -24.99 -5.10
CA PRO A 51 11.44 -24.42 -5.84
C PRO A 51 10.23 -24.25 -4.90
N SER A 52 9.53 -23.13 -5.04
CA SER A 52 8.27 -22.91 -4.36
C SER A 52 7.33 -24.08 -4.65
N PRO A 53 6.58 -24.62 -3.66
CA PRO A 53 5.58 -25.63 -3.95
C PRO A 53 4.54 -25.04 -4.90
N PRO A 54 3.89 -25.88 -5.74
CA PRO A 54 2.87 -25.41 -6.68
C PRO A 54 1.78 -24.60 -5.96
N LEU A 55 1.11 -23.73 -6.73
CA LEU A 55 -0.07 -23.02 -6.22
C LEU A 55 -1.16 -24.04 -5.89
N ALA A 56 -1.91 -23.79 -4.82
CA ALA A 56 -2.97 -24.70 -4.39
C ALA A 56 -4.10 -24.74 -5.44
N GLU A 57 -4.75 -25.89 -5.58
CA GLU A 57 -5.98 -25.97 -6.37
C GLU A 57 -7.06 -25.04 -5.79
N PRO A 58 -7.84 -24.32 -6.62
CA PRO A 58 -8.92 -23.47 -6.14
C PRO A 58 -9.94 -24.27 -5.30
N ARG A 59 -10.33 -23.69 -4.17
CA ARG A 59 -11.39 -24.22 -3.31
C ARG A 59 -12.77 -23.95 -3.91
N PRO A 60 -13.76 -24.83 -3.68
CA PRO A 60 -15.14 -24.57 -4.06
C PRO A 60 -15.70 -23.29 -3.44
N LEU A 61 -16.45 -22.53 -4.23
CA LEU A 61 -17.08 -21.30 -3.75
C LEU A 61 -18.12 -21.58 -2.67
N GLY A 62 -18.12 -20.78 -1.61
CA GLY A 62 -19.10 -20.90 -0.53
C GLY A 62 -18.89 -22.11 0.40
N GLU A 63 -17.79 -22.86 0.26
CA GLU A 63 -17.49 -24.01 1.10
C GLU A 63 -17.51 -23.63 2.59
N LEU A 64 -18.35 -24.32 3.38
CA LEU A 64 -18.41 -24.14 4.83
C LEU A 64 -17.26 -24.91 5.48
N ARG A 65 -16.46 -24.19 6.27
CA ARG A 65 -15.26 -24.75 6.90
C ARG A 65 -15.24 -24.45 8.39
N VAL A 66 -14.64 -25.36 9.14
CA VAL A 66 -14.38 -25.19 10.57
C VAL A 66 -12.96 -24.71 10.75
N TRP A 67 -12.80 -23.62 11.49
CA TRP A 67 -11.52 -23.00 11.74
C TRP A 67 -11.14 -23.09 13.22
N PRO A 68 -9.84 -22.97 13.55
CA PRO A 68 -9.40 -22.79 14.93
C PRO A 68 -10.13 -21.60 15.58
N ARG A 69 -10.27 -21.64 16.91
CA ARG A 69 -10.88 -20.53 17.67
C ARG A 69 -10.09 -19.22 17.56
N THR A 70 -8.81 -19.32 17.21
CA THR A 70 -7.90 -18.20 17.07
C THR A 70 -6.74 -18.53 16.13
N PHE A 71 -6.18 -17.48 15.54
CA PHE A 71 -5.00 -17.48 14.67
C PHE A 71 -3.81 -16.75 15.33
N HIS A 72 -3.74 -16.69 16.67
CA HIS A 72 -2.60 -16.06 17.37
C HIS A 72 -1.25 -16.68 16.99
N ASP A 73 -1.22 -17.97 16.62
CA ASP A 73 -0.05 -18.69 16.12
C ASP A 73 0.50 -18.11 14.80
N ARG A 74 -0.30 -17.29 14.10
CA ARG A 74 0.06 -16.64 12.83
C ARG A 74 0.65 -15.25 13.00
N LEU A 75 0.69 -14.71 14.22
CA LEU A 75 1.34 -13.43 14.50
C LEU A 75 2.83 -13.51 14.18
N THR A 76 3.34 -12.48 13.52
CA THR A 76 4.78 -12.35 13.19
C THR A 76 5.52 -11.44 14.16
N ALA A 77 4.79 -10.69 14.97
CA ALA A 77 5.27 -9.87 16.07
C ALA A 77 4.29 -10.00 17.25
N PRO A 78 4.76 -9.82 18.50
CA PRO A 78 3.87 -9.83 19.65
C PRO A 78 2.89 -8.65 19.56
N LEU A 79 1.64 -8.87 19.97
CA LEU A 79 0.68 -7.79 20.11
C LEU A 79 1.18 -6.74 21.12
N PRO A 80 0.78 -5.47 20.98
CA PRO A 80 1.26 -4.42 21.88
C PRO A 80 0.96 -4.75 23.36
N GLY A 81 2.02 -4.91 24.15
CA GLY A 81 1.93 -5.23 25.58
C GLY A 81 1.66 -4.00 26.45
N LEU A 82 1.48 -4.23 27.77
CA LEU A 82 1.21 -3.20 28.77
C LEU A 82 2.21 -2.04 28.74
N LYS A 83 3.51 -2.31 28.54
CA LYS A 83 4.55 -1.27 28.45
C LYS A 83 4.36 -0.37 27.24
N ALA A 84 4.01 -0.96 26.10
CA ALA A 84 3.76 -0.21 24.88
C ALA A 84 2.49 0.63 25.04
N MET A 85 1.43 0.08 25.64
CA MET A 85 0.20 0.82 25.99
C MET A 85 0.48 1.98 26.96
N ALA A 86 1.32 1.78 27.98
CA ALA A 86 1.71 2.82 28.93
C ALA A 86 2.54 3.92 28.27
N ARG A 87 3.45 3.55 27.36
CA ARG A 87 4.21 4.50 26.54
C ARG A 87 3.29 5.30 25.63
N PHE A 88 2.33 4.65 24.98
CA PHE A 88 1.31 5.29 24.14
C PHE A 88 0.46 6.28 24.95
N ALA A 89 0.02 5.90 26.15
CA ALA A 89 -0.72 6.80 27.04
C ALA A 89 0.10 8.03 27.48
N ARG A 90 1.44 7.91 27.57
CA ARG A 90 2.35 8.98 27.99
C ARG A 90 2.77 9.91 26.84
N GLU A 91 3.05 9.34 25.67
CA GLU A 91 3.66 10.04 24.53
C GLU A 91 2.64 10.36 23.41
N GLY A 92 1.42 9.82 23.49
CA GLY A 92 0.54 9.67 22.36
C GLY A 92 -0.10 10.96 21.86
N SER A 93 0.25 11.32 20.62
CA SER A 93 -0.76 11.79 19.68
C SER A 93 -1.08 10.65 18.71
N VAL A 94 -2.36 10.30 18.59
CA VAL A 94 -2.86 9.30 17.61
C VAL A 94 -3.25 9.99 16.30
N ARG A 95 -2.92 11.28 16.19
CA ARG A 95 -3.34 12.17 15.12
C ARG A 95 -2.23 13.20 14.85
N PRO A 96 -2.06 13.67 13.62
CA PRO A 96 -1.23 14.83 13.36
C PRO A 96 -1.70 16.05 14.16
N GLY A 97 -0.75 16.91 14.50
CA GLY A 97 -1.05 18.24 15.03
C GLY A 97 -1.75 19.12 13.98
N ARG A 98 -2.09 20.36 14.37
CA ARG A 98 -2.76 21.32 13.48
C ARG A 98 -1.98 21.54 12.17
N GLU A 99 -0.65 21.61 12.25
CA GLU A 99 0.23 21.78 11.10
C GLU A 99 0.15 20.56 10.16
N GLY A 100 0.17 19.34 10.70
CA GLY A 100 0.07 18.12 9.90
C GLY A 100 -1.30 17.89 9.24
N LEU A 101 -2.33 18.67 9.64
CA LEU A 101 -3.66 18.70 9.02
C LEU A 101 -3.86 19.91 8.08
N ALA A 102 -2.92 20.87 8.05
CA ALA A 102 -3.07 22.10 7.26
C ALA A 102 -3.22 21.80 5.76
N ASP A 103 -2.58 20.73 5.30
CA ASP A 103 -2.51 20.35 3.89
C ASP A 103 -3.63 19.42 3.42
N VAL A 104 -4.68 19.21 4.22
CA VAL A 104 -5.84 18.39 3.80
C VAL A 104 -6.44 18.89 2.48
N GLY A 105 -6.49 20.21 2.27
CA GLY A 105 -7.01 20.81 1.04
C GLY A 105 -6.12 20.57 -0.20
N LEU A 106 -4.90 20.07 -0.02
CA LEU A 106 -3.95 19.77 -1.09
C LEU A 106 -3.94 18.28 -1.46
N LEU A 107 -4.71 17.44 -0.76
CA LEU A 107 -4.81 16.02 -1.07
C LEU A 107 -5.39 15.82 -2.48
N PRO A 108 -4.70 15.06 -3.36
CA PRO A 108 -5.12 14.91 -4.75
C PRO A 108 -6.44 14.13 -4.82
N CYS A 109 -7.48 14.79 -5.31
CA CYS A 109 -8.82 14.21 -5.46
C CYS A 109 -9.36 14.54 -6.85
N GLU A 110 -9.76 13.51 -7.57
CA GLU A 110 -10.39 13.61 -8.88
C GLU A 110 -11.53 12.59 -8.96
N PRO A 111 -12.63 12.76 -8.18
CA PRO A 111 -13.78 11.88 -8.29
C PRO A 111 -14.35 11.92 -9.70
N GLY A 112 -14.54 10.76 -10.30
CA GLY A 112 -14.93 10.67 -11.70
C GLY A 112 -15.63 9.35 -12.04
N PRO A 113 -16.18 9.23 -13.25
CA PRO A 113 -16.70 7.96 -13.73
C PRO A 113 -15.57 6.94 -13.87
N LEU A 114 -15.92 5.67 -13.67
CA LEU A 114 -15.00 4.58 -13.97
C LEU A 114 -14.67 4.54 -15.47
N PRO A 115 -13.45 4.15 -15.86
CA PRO A 115 -13.11 3.98 -17.26
C PRO A 115 -13.99 2.88 -17.89
N ARG A 116 -14.37 3.08 -19.15
CA ARG A 116 -14.99 2.02 -19.96
C ARG A 116 -13.89 1.11 -20.46
N VAL A 117 -13.94 -0.15 -20.07
CA VAL A 117 -12.96 -1.16 -20.43
C VAL A 117 -13.65 -2.45 -20.84
N ASP A 118 -13.03 -3.15 -21.78
CA ASP A 118 -13.46 -4.45 -22.26
C ASP A 118 -13.07 -5.56 -21.27
N ALA A 119 -13.59 -6.78 -21.49
CA ALA A 119 -13.46 -7.87 -20.53
C ALA A 119 -12.02 -8.40 -20.36
N ASP A 120 -11.16 -8.17 -21.35
CA ASP A 120 -9.76 -8.58 -21.39
C ASP A 120 -8.81 -7.51 -20.81
N THR A 121 -9.35 -6.39 -20.34
CA THR A 121 -8.57 -5.27 -19.85
C THR A 121 -8.61 -5.19 -18.33
N VAL A 122 -7.44 -5.04 -17.70
CA VAL A 122 -7.36 -4.74 -16.26
C VAL A 122 -7.34 -3.24 -16.02
N ALA A 123 -8.28 -2.73 -15.25
CA ALA A 123 -8.32 -1.33 -14.82
C ALA A 123 -8.51 -1.22 -13.32
N VAL A 124 -7.89 -0.21 -12.74
CA VAL A 124 -7.95 0.08 -11.30
C VAL A 124 -8.39 1.52 -11.09
N THR A 125 -9.31 1.71 -10.15
CA THR A 125 -9.75 3.03 -9.71
C THR A 125 -9.68 3.11 -8.20
N TRP A 126 -8.99 4.13 -7.67
CA TRP A 126 -8.84 4.29 -6.23
C TRP A 126 -10.05 5.02 -5.64
N ALA A 127 -10.88 4.33 -4.85
CA ALA A 127 -12.04 4.96 -4.19
C ALA A 127 -11.66 5.69 -2.88
N GLY A 128 -10.40 5.56 -2.45
CA GLY A 128 -9.85 6.09 -1.21
C GLY A 128 -9.59 4.99 -0.18
N HIS A 129 -8.68 5.26 0.75
CA HIS A 129 -8.17 4.31 1.75
C HIS A 129 -7.59 3.05 1.11
N ALA A 130 -7.96 1.85 1.58
CA ALA A 130 -7.63 0.57 0.94
C ALA A 130 -8.68 0.13 -0.11
N SER A 131 -9.68 0.98 -0.40
CA SER A 131 -10.78 0.63 -1.30
C SER A 131 -10.44 0.88 -2.76
N TRP A 132 -10.36 -0.21 -3.53
CA TRP A 132 -10.18 -0.17 -4.97
C TRP A 132 -11.40 -0.75 -5.69
N VAL A 133 -11.71 -0.17 -6.85
CA VAL A 133 -12.58 -0.79 -7.85
C VAL A 133 -11.67 -1.38 -8.92
N LEU A 134 -11.64 -2.71 -8.99
CA LEU A 134 -10.85 -3.45 -9.96
C LEU A 134 -11.78 -3.98 -11.06
N ARG A 135 -11.49 -3.63 -12.31
CA ARG A 135 -12.03 -4.32 -13.48
C ARG A 135 -10.99 -5.32 -13.94
N ILE A 136 -11.31 -6.60 -13.89
CA ILE A 136 -10.37 -7.69 -14.21
C ILE A 136 -11.19 -8.88 -14.69
N GLY A 137 -10.79 -9.53 -15.79
CA GLY A 137 -11.52 -10.67 -16.37
C GLY A 137 -13.01 -10.39 -16.61
N GLY A 138 -13.36 -9.17 -17.01
CA GLY A 138 -14.74 -8.71 -17.17
C GLY A 138 -15.51 -8.40 -15.88
N LEU A 139 -15.02 -8.84 -14.72
CA LEU A 139 -15.67 -8.66 -13.42
C LEU A 139 -15.35 -7.29 -12.80
N THR A 140 -16.23 -6.84 -11.92
CA THR A 140 -15.98 -5.72 -10.98
C THR A 140 -15.72 -6.28 -9.59
N VAL A 141 -14.47 -6.18 -9.13
CA VAL A 141 -14.05 -6.64 -7.79
C VAL A 141 -13.75 -5.45 -6.91
N LEU A 142 -14.30 -5.43 -5.70
CA LEU A 142 -13.93 -4.44 -4.68
C LEU A 142 -12.93 -5.02 -3.68
N THR A 143 -11.88 -4.27 -3.36
CA THR A 143 -10.99 -4.57 -2.22
C THR A 143 -11.45 -3.74 -1.01
N ASP A 144 -11.54 -4.34 0.17
CA ASP A 144 -11.80 -3.66 1.45
C ASP A 144 -12.72 -2.43 1.36
N PRO A 145 -13.99 -2.59 0.92
CA PRO A 145 -14.79 -1.45 0.49
C PRO A 145 -15.31 -0.63 1.68
N VAL A 146 -14.92 0.64 1.73
CA VAL A 146 -15.34 1.63 2.74
C VAL A 146 -15.84 2.92 2.08
N TRP A 147 -17.15 2.96 1.85
CA TRP A 147 -17.89 4.14 1.38
C TRP A 147 -18.47 4.98 2.53
N SER A 148 -18.26 4.57 3.78
CA SER A 148 -18.74 5.32 4.93
C SER A 148 -17.99 6.65 5.11
N ARG A 149 -18.72 7.69 5.54
CA ARG A 149 -18.12 8.98 5.91
C ARG A 149 -17.23 8.87 7.16
N ARG A 150 -17.55 7.96 8.06
CA ARG A 150 -16.85 7.73 9.32
C ARG A 150 -16.70 6.23 9.53
N ILE A 151 -15.55 5.84 10.05
CA ILE A 151 -15.28 4.52 10.63
C ILE A 151 -15.32 4.66 12.15
N LEU A 152 -15.60 3.56 12.85
CA LEU A 152 -15.74 3.62 14.30
C LEU A 152 -14.40 3.98 14.95
N GLY A 153 -14.38 5.03 15.78
CA GLY A 153 -13.19 5.45 16.52
C GLY A 153 -12.34 6.53 15.85
N THR A 154 -12.71 7.02 14.66
CA THR A 154 -11.95 8.06 13.94
C THR A 154 -12.81 9.29 13.61
N PRO A 155 -12.17 10.42 13.25
CA PRO A 155 -12.87 11.52 12.59
C PRO A 155 -13.50 11.08 11.26
N ALA A 156 -14.30 11.99 10.67
CA ALA A 156 -14.76 11.78 9.29
C ALA A 156 -13.58 11.72 8.32
N ARG A 157 -13.74 10.99 7.21
CA ARG A 157 -12.77 10.99 6.12
C ARG A 157 -12.49 12.42 5.65
N VAL A 158 -11.24 12.69 5.30
CA VAL A 158 -10.74 14.03 4.92
C VAL A 158 -10.81 14.29 3.42
N THR A 159 -11.00 13.25 2.62
CA THR A 159 -11.23 13.32 1.17
C THR A 159 -12.62 12.81 0.79
N PRO A 160 -13.18 13.23 -0.36
CA PRO A 160 -14.41 12.64 -0.88
C PRO A 160 -14.24 11.15 -1.18
N ILE A 161 -15.35 10.47 -1.45
CA ILE A 161 -15.30 9.11 -2.01
C ILE A 161 -14.89 9.24 -3.48
N GLY A 162 -13.88 8.50 -3.91
CA GLY A 162 -13.35 8.61 -5.27
C GLY A 162 -14.32 8.13 -6.35
N VAL A 163 -15.17 7.16 -6.04
CA VAL A 163 -16.19 6.63 -6.95
C VAL A 163 -17.55 6.66 -6.26
N PRO A 164 -18.50 7.51 -6.70
CA PRO A 164 -19.86 7.48 -6.17
C PRO A 164 -20.45 6.06 -6.26
N TRP A 165 -21.17 5.62 -5.25
CA TRP A 165 -21.66 4.23 -5.24
C TRP A 165 -22.69 3.98 -6.34
N GLU A 166 -23.49 5.00 -6.63
CA GLU A 166 -24.56 4.98 -7.61
C GLU A 166 -24.02 4.84 -9.05
N THR A 167 -22.72 5.08 -9.25
CA THR A 167 -22.04 4.91 -10.54
C THR A 167 -21.26 3.60 -10.64
N LEU A 168 -21.20 2.80 -9.56
CA LEU A 168 -20.58 1.49 -9.61
C LEU A 168 -21.40 0.56 -10.54
N PRO A 169 -20.75 -0.17 -11.46
CA PRO A 169 -21.32 -1.36 -12.06
C PRO A 169 -21.76 -2.36 -11.01
N ARG A 170 -22.44 -3.42 -11.44
CA ARG A 170 -22.68 -4.58 -10.57
C ARG A 170 -21.34 -5.04 -10.00
N VAL A 171 -21.25 -5.10 -8.68
CA VAL A 171 -20.11 -5.67 -7.98
C VAL A 171 -20.24 -7.18 -8.05
N ASP A 172 -19.29 -7.83 -8.71
CA ASP A 172 -19.28 -9.28 -8.94
C ASP A 172 -18.55 -10.03 -7.83
N ALA A 173 -17.64 -9.37 -7.11
CA ALA A 173 -16.97 -9.93 -5.96
C ALA A 173 -16.45 -8.86 -5.01
N VAL A 174 -16.23 -9.26 -3.75
CA VAL A 174 -15.46 -8.49 -2.78
C VAL A 174 -14.38 -9.36 -2.18
N VAL A 175 -13.16 -8.83 -2.11
CA VAL A 175 -12.06 -9.43 -1.36
C VAL A 175 -11.81 -8.62 -0.08
N ILE A 176 -11.62 -9.32 1.03
CA ILE A 176 -11.37 -8.72 2.35
C ILE A 176 -9.99 -9.13 2.84
N SER A 177 -9.14 -8.17 3.18
CA SER A 177 -7.79 -8.44 3.73
C SER A 177 -7.86 -8.91 5.19
N HIS A 178 -8.61 -8.20 6.03
CA HIS A 178 -8.74 -8.45 7.45
C HIS A 178 -9.98 -7.74 8.03
N ASN A 179 -10.19 -7.89 9.34
CA ASN A 179 -11.46 -7.51 9.95
C ASN A 179 -11.49 -6.11 10.58
N HIS A 180 -10.48 -5.24 10.48
CA HIS A 180 -10.54 -3.91 11.09
C HIS A 180 -11.65 -3.02 10.50
N TYR A 181 -12.08 -1.99 11.23
CA TYR A 181 -13.26 -1.19 10.87
C TYR A 181 -13.07 -0.38 9.59
N ASP A 182 -11.84 -0.04 9.26
CA ASP A 182 -11.43 0.69 8.06
C ASP A 182 -11.17 -0.21 6.85
N HIS A 183 -11.29 -1.53 7.00
CA HIS A 183 -11.20 -2.51 5.90
C HIS A 183 -12.49 -3.33 5.74
N LEU A 184 -13.27 -3.46 6.81
CA LEU A 184 -14.53 -4.19 6.84
C LEU A 184 -15.67 -3.29 7.36
N ASP A 185 -16.23 -2.53 6.42
CA ASP A 185 -17.29 -1.55 6.69
C ASP A 185 -18.70 -2.13 6.50
N ALA A 186 -19.39 -2.37 7.62
CA ALA A 186 -20.72 -2.98 7.60
C ALA A 186 -21.79 -2.13 6.87
N PRO A 187 -21.85 -0.79 7.00
CA PRO A 187 -22.72 0.05 6.19
C PRO A 187 -22.51 -0.13 4.68
N THR A 188 -21.26 -0.13 4.21
CA THR A 188 -20.95 -0.32 2.79
C THR A 188 -21.39 -1.69 2.31
N LEU A 189 -21.02 -2.77 3.01
CA LEU A 189 -21.40 -4.12 2.63
C LEU A 189 -22.92 -4.36 2.68
N ARG A 190 -23.67 -3.61 3.51
CA ARG A 190 -25.13 -3.71 3.53
C ARG A 190 -25.78 -3.33 2.19
N ARG A 191 -25.11 -2.51 1.37
CA ARG A 191 -25.60 -2.06 0.07
C ARG A 191 -25.50 -3.11 -1.03
N LEU A 192 -24.72 -4.17 -0.81
CA LEU A 192 -24.53 -5.25 -1.79
C LEU A 192 -25.68 -6.27 -1.76
N PRO A 193 -26.02 -6.87 -2.91
CA PRO A 193 -26.82 -8.10 -2.97
C PRO A 193 -26.23 -9.19 -2.07
N ARG A 194 -27.08 -10.00 -1.43
CA ARG A 194 -26.64 -11.01 -0.45
C ARG A 194 -26.00 -12.24 -1.08
N ASP A 195 -26.22 -12.43 -2.37
CA ASP A 195 -25.60 -13.45 -3.22
C ASP A 195 -24.25 -13.00 -3.79
N THR A 196 -23.83 -11.74 -3.58
CA THR A 196 -22.50 -11.26 -3.97
C THR A 196 -21.41 -12.17 -3.38
N PRO A 197 -20.54 -12.77 -4.22
CA PRO A 197 -19.38 -13.53 -3.77
C PRO A 197 -18.46 -12.73 -2.85
N MET A 198 -18.28 -13.22 -1.62
CA MET A 198 -17.38 -12.65 -0.63
C MET A 198 -16.19 -13.59 -0.41
N PHE A 199 -14.98 -13.11 -0.69
CA PHE A 199 -13.73 -13.81 -0.44
C PHE A 199 -13.06 -13.20 0.79
N VAL A 200 -12.92 -14.01 1.83
CA VAL A 200 -12.60 -13.50 3.17
C VAL A 200 -11.56 -14.38 3.86
N PRO A 201 -10.81 -13.82 4.84
CA PRO A 201 -9.87 -14.60 5.62
C PRO A 201 -10.59 -15.67 6.44
N ALA A 202 -9.91 -16.79 6.66
CA ALA A 202 -10.31 -17.86 7.56
C ALA A 202 -10.87 -17.34 8.90
N GLY A 203 -12.00 -17.89 9.35
CA GLY A 203 -12.66 -17.51 10.61
C GLY A 203 -13.56 -16.27 10.50
N LEU A 204 -13.57 -15.54 9.39
CA LEU A 204 -14.41 -14.35 9.21
C LEU A 204 -15.81 -14.67 8.65
N GLY A 205 -16.04 -15.86 8.08
CA GLY A 205 -17.28 -16.15 7.35
C GLY A 205 -18.54 -16.09 8.21
N GLY A 206 -18.44 -16.42 9.50
CA GLY A 206 -19.54 -16.26 10.45
C GLY A 206 -20.06 -14.82 10.58
N TRP A 207 -19.18 -13.82 10.41
CA TRP A 207 -19.56 -12.40 10.43
C TRP A 207 -20.46 -12.03 9.24
N PHE A 208 -20.17 -12.58 8.06
CA PHE A 208 -20.91 -12.37 6.81
C PHE A 208 -22.23 -13.14 6.80
N ARG A 209 -22.22 -14.41 7.21
CA ARG A 209 -23.43 -15.25 7.26
C ARG A 209 -24.47 -14.70 8.24
N ARG A 210 -24.04 -14.15 9.40
CA ARG A 210 -24.95 -13.41 10.31
C ARG A 210 -25.58 -12.16 9.67
N ARG A 211 -24.96 -11.64 8.62
CA ARG A 211 -25.47 -10.52 7.79
C ARG A 211 -26.15 -11.00 6.51
N ARG A 212 -26.50 -12.29 6.44
CA ARG A 212 -27.26 -12.95 5.38
C ARG A 212 -26.54 -13.10 4.05
N PHE A 213 -25.23 -12.86 3.97
CA PHE A 213 -24.48 -13.22 2.76
C PHE A 213 -24.49 -14.73 2.58
N THR A 214 -24.84 -15.18 1.37
CA THR A 214 -25.03 -16.61 1.06
C THR A 214 -23.80 -17.22 0.39
N THR A 215 -23.00 -16.41 -0.30
CA THR A 215 -21.81 -16.84 -1.03
C THR A 215 -20.57 -16.31 -0.33
N VAL A 216 -20.03 -17.08 0.64
CA VAL A 216 -18.88 -16.66 1.45
C VAL A 216 -17.81 -17.74 1.43
N THR A 217 -16.68 -17.45 0.80
CA THR A 217 -15.53 -18.34 0.66
C THR A 217 -14.44 -17.90 1.66
N GLU A 218 -14.14 -18.76 2.63
CA GLU A 218 -13.09 -18.53 3.64
C GLU A 218 -11.80 -19.24 3.23
N LEU A 219 -10.69 -18.50 3.16
CA LEU A 219 -9.38 -19.02 2.77
C LEU A 219 -8.33 -18.82 3.87
N ASP A 220 -7.49 -19.83 4.09
CA ASP A 220 -6.20 -19.71 4.78
C ASP A 220 -5.13 -19.20 3.80
N TRP A 221 -3.98 -18.80 4.33
CA TRP A 221 -2.85 -18.42 3.50
C TRP A 221 -2.44 -19.52 2.54
N TRP A 222 -2.11 -19.10 1.32
CA TRP A 222 -1.70 -19.96 0.20
C TRP A 222 -2.81 -20.84 -0.37
N GLU A 223 -4.05 -20.67 0.08
CA GLU A 223 -5.22 -21.20 -0.57
C GLU A 223 -5.77 -20.21 -1.60
N ALA A 224 -6.53 -20.73 -2.55
CA ALA A 224 -7.14 -19.93 -3.60
C ALA A 224 -8.60 -20.31 -3.81
N ALA A 225 -9.31 -19.45 -4.52
CA ALA A 225 -10.61 -19.75 -5.12
C ALA A 225 -10.64 -19.18 -6.54
N GLU A 226 -11.61 -19.61 -7.34
CA GLU A 226 -11.77 -19.14 -8.71
C GLU A 226 -13.20 -18.68 -8.94
N LEU A 227 -13.35 -17.52 -9.59
CA LEU A 227 -14.64 -16.96 -10.00
C LEU A 227 -14.56 -16.53 -11.46
N SER A 228 -15.31 -17.20 -12.32
CA SER A 228 -15.41 -16.88 -13.76
C SER A 228 -14.03 -16.74 -14.45
N GLY A 229 -13.10 -17.66 -14.16
CA GLY A 229 -11.74 -17.67 -14.70
C GLY A 229 -10.74 -16.74 -14.00
N ILE A 230 -11.18 -15.91 -13.05
CA ILE A 230 -10.28 -15.12 -12.21
C ILE A 230 -9.89 -15.95 -10.99
N ARG A 231 -8.59 -16.14 -10.81
CA ARG A 231 -8.04 -16.81 -9.64
C ARG A 231 -7.75 -15.78 -8.55
N LEU A 232 -8.21 -16.07 -7.34
CA LEU A 232 -8.00 -15.25 -6.14
C LEU A 232 -7.22 -16.06 -5.11
N ASP A 233 -5.93 -15.76 -4.93
CA ASP A 233 -5.07 -16.38 -3.94
C ASP A 233 -5.00 -15.50 -2.68
N PHE A 234 -5.27 -16.07 -1.50
CA PHE A 234 -5.11 -15.38 -0.23
C PHE A 234 -3.67 -15.58 0.28
N VAL A 235 -2.95 -14.49 0.54
CA VAL A 235 -1.51 -14.55 0.88
C VAL A 235 -1.22 -13.91 2.25
N PRO A 236 -0.13 -14.31 2.92
CA PRO A 236 0.20 -13.77 4.24
C PRO A 236 0.50 -12.28 4.28
N ALA A 237 0.31 -11.69 5.46
CA ALA A 237 0.70 -10.33 5.81
C ALA A 237 1.27 -10.27 7.23
N HIS A 238 2.12 -9.28 7.50
CA HIS A 238 2.58 -8.93 8.84
C HIS A 238 1.53 -8.04 9.52
N HIS A 239 0.44 -8.62 10.00
CA HIS A 239 -0.64 -7.87 10.66
C HIS A 239 -1.36 -8.73 11.71
N TRP A 240 -2.58 -8.34 12.07
CA TRP A 240 -3.45 -9.02 13.02
C TRP A 240 -4.92 -8.64 12.75
N SER A 241 -5.85 -9.15 13.57
CA SER A 241 -7.27 -8.85 13.43
C SER A 241 -7.93 -8.55 14.78
N LYS A 242 -8.84 -7.58 14.82
CA LYS A 242 -9.69 -7.23 15.97
C LYS A 242 -10.83 -6.28 15.59
N ARG A 243 -12.04 -6.54 16.10
CA ARG A 243 -13.18 -5.61 16.00
C ARG A 243 -13.82 -5.30 17.34
N THR A 244 -13.78 -6.25 18.26
CA THR A 244 -14.41 -6.13 19.56
C THR A 244 -13.37 -6.35 20.66
N LEU A 245 -13.77 -6.17 21.91
CA LEU A 245 -12.85 -6.36 23.03
C LEU A 245 -12.37 -7.82 23.19
N THR A 246 -13.09 -8.79 22.58
CA THR A 246 -12.88 -10.22 22.84
C THR A 246 -12.50 -11.04 21.60
N ASP A 247 -12.29 -10.43 20.44
CA ASP A 247 -12.11 -11.14 19.17
C ASP A 247 -10.73 -10.98 18.51
N THR A 248 -9.74 -10.57 19.29
CA THR A 248 -8.36 -10.48 18.83
C THR A 248 -7.89 -11.80 18.21
N CYS A 249 -7.44 -11.73 16.96
CA CYS A 249 -7.01 -12.87 16.14
C CYS A 249 -8.04 -14.01 16.09
N ARG A 250 -9.35 -13.74 16.12
CA ARG A 250 -10.40 -14.75 15.88
C ARG A 250 -10.72 -14.99 14.41
N SER A 251 -10.26 -14.10 13.53
CA SER A 251 -10.15 -14.35 12.09
C SER A 251 -8.71 -14.11 11.65
N LEU A 252 -8.33 -14.69 10.51
CA LEU A 252 -7.06 -14.44 9.87
C LEU A 252 -7.02 -13.02 9.23
N TRP A 253 -5.87 -12.66 8.67
CA TRP A 253 -5.55 -11.42 7.97
C TRP A 253 -4.56 -11.73 6.84
N GLY A 254 -4.47 -10.89 5.82
CA GLY A 254 -3.60 -11.17 4.67
C GLY A 254 -3.79 -10.19 3.52
N GLY A 255 -3.15 -10.48 2.40
CA GLY A 255 -3.38 -9.83 1.11
C GLY A 255 -4.00 -10.79 0.10
N TRP A 256 -4.19 -10.31 -1.13
CA TRP A 256 -4.75 -11.08 -2.24
C TRP A 256 -3.89 -10.94 -3.49
N VAL A 257 -3.67 -12.03 -4.22
CA VAL A 257 -3.19 -11.98 -5.62
C VAL A 257 -4.37 -12.35 -6.50
N LEU A 258 -4.79 -11.43 -7.36
CA LEU A 258 -5.82 -11.65 -8.36
C LEU A 258 -5.15 -11.88 -9.70
N THR A 259 -5.39 -13.06 -10.29
CA THR A 259 -4.85 -13.43 -11.61
C THR A 259 -6.00 -13.48 -12.61
N ALA A 260 -5.91 -12.65 -13.64
CA ALA A 260 -6.83 -12.63 -14.76
C ALA A 260 -6.71 -13.90 -15.63
N PRO A 261 -7.73 -14.25 -16.44
CA PRO A 261 -7.67 -15.42 -17.33
C PRO A 261 -6.50 -15.42 -18.31
N ASP A 262 -6.02 -14.23 -18.70
CA ASP A 262 -4.89 -14.05 -19.61
C ASP A 262 -3.52 -14.02 -18.89
N GLY A 263 -3.52 -14.19 -17.56
CA GLY A 263 -2.33 -14.26 -16.73
C GLY A 263 -1.91 -12.94 -16.07
N GLY A 264 -2.57 -11.82 -16.35
CA GLY A 264 -2.27 -10.53 -15.70
C GLY A 264 -2.53 -10.57 -14.19
N ARG A 265 -1.65 -9.98 -13.38
CA ARG A 265 -1.69 -10.10 -11.91
C ARG A 265 -1.71 -8.77 -11.16
N VAL A 266 -2.68 -8.63 -10.26
CA VAL A 266 -2.77 -7.54 -9.30
C VAL A 266 -2.59 -8.09 -7.89
N TYR A 267 -1.62 -7.57 -7.15
CA TYR A 267 -1.44 -7.85 -5.73
C TYR A 267 -2.09 -6.74 -4.90
N PHE A 268 -2.99 -7.11 -3.99
CA PHE A 268 -3.56 -6.24 -2.99
C PHE A 268 -2.99 -6.59 -1.62
N ALA A 269 -2.17 -5.72 -1.04
CA ALA A 269 -1.44 -6.05 0.18
C ALA A 269 -2.30 -6.14 1.45
N GLY A 270 -3.44 -5.44 1.47
CA GLY A 270 -4.10 -5.10 2.74
C GLY A 270 -3.20 -4.24 3.62
N ASP A 271 -3.34 -4.39 4.93
CA ASP A 271 -2.41 -3.83 5.92
C ASP A 271 -1.34 -4.84 6.28
N THR A 272 -0.09 -4.39 6.34
CA THR A 272 1.05 -5.23 6.64
C THR A 272 2.23 -4.38 7.07
N GLY A 273 3.05 -4.90 7.99
CA GLY A 273 4.41 -4.45 8.24
C GLY A 273 5.39 -5.00 7.21
N TYR A 274 6.65 -4.53 7.27
CA TYR A 274 7.70 -4.98 6.37
C TYR A 274 8.28 -6.34 6.80
N GLY A 275 8.60 -7.21 5.85
CA GLY A 275 9.26 -8.48 6.17
C GLY A 275 9.29 -9.52 5.07
N HIS A 276 9.60 -10.75 5.45
CA HIS A 276 9.96 -11.83 4.54
C HIS A 276 8.81 -12.30 3.61
N TRP A 277 7.56 -11.98 3.95
CA TRP A 277 6.41 -12.39 3.14
C TRP A 277 6.47 -11.87 1.72
N PHE A 278 6.92 -10.63 1.48
CA PHE A 278 6.99 -10.06 0.13
C PHE A 278 7.85 -10.87 -0.83
N SER A 279 9.08 -11.20 -0.43
CA SER A 279 9.95 -12.06 -1.25
C SER A 279 9.37 -13.45 -1.49
N ARG A 280 8.63 -14.00 -0.52
CA ARG A 280 8.00 -15.32 -0.63
C ARG A 280 6.78 -15.29 -1.54
N ILE A 281 6.00 -14.21 -1.50
CA ILE A 281 4.89 -13.97 -2.41
C ILE A 281 5.43 -13.81 -3.84
N GLY A 282 6.45 -12.99 -4.05
CA GLY A 282 7.08 -12.81 -5.37
C GLY A 282 7.61 -14.11 -5.97
N ARG A 283 8.25 -14.97 -5.17
CA ARG A 283 8.69 -16.32 -5.61
C ARG A 283 7.55 -17.30 -5.91
N ARG A 284 6.36 -17.10 -5.35
CA ARG A 284 5.19 -17.97 -5.60
C ARG A 284 4.32 -17.44 -6.74
N HIS A 285 4.32 -16.14 -6.94
CA HIS A 285 3.53 -15.43 -7.95
C HIS A 285 4.44 -14.54 -8.82
N PRO A 286 5.37 -15.11 -9.61
CA PRO A 286 6.31 -14.31 -10.40
C PRO A 286 5.58 -13.49 -11.47
N GLY A 287 6.00 -12.24 -11.70
CA GLY A 287 5.38 -11.37 -12.71
C GLY A 287 4.08 -10.71 -12.23
N ILE A 288 4.11 -10.10 -11.05
CA ILE A 288 3.03 -9.20 -10.59
C ILE A 288 3.09 -7.92 -11.43
N ASP A 289 2.01 -7.58 -12.12
CA ASP A 289 1.96 -6.38 -12.96
C ASP A 289 1.74 -5.11 -12.14
N LEU A 290 0.99 -5.23 -11.05
CA LEU A 290 0.66 -4.11 -10.17
C LEU A 290 0.55 -4.55 -8.71
N ALA A 291 1.24 -3.84 -7.81
CA ALA A 291 1.07 -3.96 -6.37
C ALA A 291 0.32 -2.74 -5.80
N LEU A 292 -0.82 -2.98 -5.15
CA LEU A 292 -1.56 -2.00 -4.37
C LEU A 292 -1.01 -2.03 -2.94
N MET A 293 -0.24 -0.99 -2.56
CA MET A 293 0.61 -1.01 -1.36
C MET A 293 0.21 0.07 -0.34
N PRO A 294 0.02 -0.25 0.95
CA PRO A 294 -0.26 0.76 1.96
C PRO A 294 0.97 1.64 2.18
N ILE A 295 0.77 2.94 2.34
CA ILE A 295 1.84 3.90 2.64
C ILE A 295 1.49 4.84 3.81
N GLY A 296 0.34 4.66 4.46
CA GLY A 296 -0.11 5.45 5.61
C GLY A 296 -0.19 4.62 6.89
N ALA A 297 -0.66 5.22 7.98
CA ALA A 297 -0.83 4.56 9.27
C ALA A 297 0.46 4.02 9.89
N TYR A 298 1.58 4.74 9.73
CA TYR A 298 2.90 4.26 10.15
C TYR A 298 3.52 5.02 11.34
N ASP A 299 3.01 6.20 11.72
CA ASP A 299 3.60 6.99 12.81
C ASP A 299 2.78 6.93 14.12
N PRO A 300 3.39 6.62 15.29
CA PRO A 300 4.82 6.44 15.53
C PRO A 300 5.38 5.06 15.15
N ARG A 301 6.55 5.04 14.50
CA ARG A 301 7.21 3.80 14.03
C ARG A 301 7.44 2.76 15.13
N TRP A 302 7.78 3.18 16.36
CA TRP A 302 8.00 2.24 17.48
C TRP A 302 6.73 1.44 17.86
N TRP A 303 5.55 1.92 17.46
CA TRP A 303 4.26 1.27 17.69
C TRP A 303 3.74 0.53 16.45
N LEU A 304 3.96 1.09 15.25
CA LEU A 304 3.29 0.64 14.03
C LEU A 304 4.19 -0.15 13.07
N SER A 305 5.52 -0.14 13.23
CA SER A 305 6.44 -0.77 12.26
C SER A 305 6.25 -2.27 12.05
N ASP A 306 5.81 -2.99 13.08
CA ASP A 306 5.55 -4.43 12.98
C ASP A 306 4.31 -4.77 12.12
N VAL A 307 3.42 -3.78 11.89
CA VAL A 307 2.08 -4.00 11.33
C VAL A 307 1.69 -3.06 10.18
N HIS A 308 2.44 -1.97 9.96
CA HIS A 308 2.27 -1.03 8.86
C HIS A 308 3.61 -0.64 8.23
N LEU A 309 3.66 -0.70 6.90
CA LEU A 309 4.73 -0.14 6.10
C LEU A 309 4.80 1.38 6.27
N ASP A 310 6.01 1.91 6.32
CA ASP A 310 6.22 3.30 5.90
C ASP A 310 6.39 3.39 4.36
N PRO A 311 6.42 4.60 3.78
CA PRO A 311 6.53 4.77 2.32
C PRO A 311 7.80 4.17 1.72
N GLU A 312 8.94 4.25 2.42
CA GLU A 312 10.20 3.62 1.99
C GLU A 312 10.12 2.09 2.00
N GLU A 313 9.51 1.51 3.03
CA GLU A 313 9.24 0.07 3.12
C GLU A 313 8.30 -0.41 2.02
N ALA A 314 7.29 0.37 1.63
CA ALA A 314 6.40 0.04 0.53
C ALA A 314 7.13 -0.05 -0.82
N VAL A 315 8.08 0.86 -1.08
CA VAL A 315 8.93 0.78 -2.28
C VAL A 315 9.82 -0.47 -2.24
N ARG A 316 10.48 -0.75 -1.10
CA ARG A 316 11.30 -1.97 -0.95
C ARG A 316 10.48 -3.24 -1.10
N ALA A 317 9.30 -3.31 -0.49
CA ALA A 317 8.39 -4.44 -0.58
C ALA A 317 7.92 -4.69 -2.02
N THR A 318 7.67 -3.63 -2.80
CA THR A 318 7.34 -3.74 -4.23
C THR A 318 8.48 -4.39 -5.01
N GLN A 319 9.73 -4.01 -4.73
CA GLN A 319 10.91 -4.64 -5.35
C GLN A 319 11.07 -6.11 -4.91
N ASP A 320 10.87 -6.41 -3.62
CA ASP A 320 10.95 -7.78 -3.09
C ASP A 320 9.87 -8.70 -3.68
N LEU A 321 8.69 -8.16 -3.99
CA LEU A 321 7.63 -8.87 -4.73
C LEU A 321 8.00 -9.14 -6.19
N GLY A 322 8.93 -8.38 -6.76
CA GLY A 322 9.16 -8.35 -8.20
C GLY A 322 7.98 -7.76 -8.98
N ALA A 323 7.23 -6.84 -8.37
CA ALA A 323 6.11 -6.18 -9.02
C ALA A 323 6.60 -5.09 -9.99
N ARG A 324 5.98 -5.02 -11.18
CA ARG A 324 6.36 -4.04 -12.21
C ARG A 324 5.99 -2.61 -11.81
N ARG A 325 4.85 -2.45 -11.14
CA ARG A 325 4.27 -1.15 -10.80
C ARG A 325 3.76 -1.14 -9.37
N MET A 326 3.70 0.04 -8.77
CA MET A 326 3.10 0.25 -7.46
C MET A 326 2.01 1.31 -7.52
N ALA A 327 0.83 1.02 -6.97
CA ALA A 327 -0.19 2.01 -6.67
C ALA A 327 -0.31 2.18 -5.14
N PRO A 328 0.12 3.33 -4.57
CA PRO A 328 -0.03 3.59 -3.15
C PRO A 328 -1.49 3.70 -2.69
N MET A 329 -1.78 3.21 -1.49
CA MET A 329 -3.11 3.25 -0.86
C MET A 329 -3.00 3.42 0.66
N HIS A 330 -4.14 3.36 1.38
CA HIS A 330 -4.21 3.50 2.84
C HIS A 330 -3.76 4.87 3.40
N TRP A 331 -3.69 5.89 2.55
CA TRP A 331 -3.31 7.25 2.94
C TRP A 331 -4.34 8.28 2.47
N GLY A 332 -4.25 9.50 3.02
CA GLY A 332 -5.03 10.65 2.55
C GLY A 332 -6.56 10.50 2.64
N THR A 333 -7.07 9.56 3.44
CA THR A 333 -8.51 9.27 3.52
C THR A 333 -9.05 9.36 4.94
N PHE A 334 -8.55 8.52 5.85
CA PHE A 334 -8.85 8.61 7.28
C PHE A 334 -7.59 9.03 8.04
N ILE A 335 -7.79 9.69 9.19
CA ILE A 335 -6.70 10.04 10.10
C ILE A 335 -6.58 8.93 11.14
N LEU A 336 -5.59 8.04 10.97
CA LEU A 336 -5.42 6.81 11.75
C LEU A 336 -4.21 6.83 12.71
N SER A 337 -3.32 7.79 12.52
CA SER A 337 -1.96 7.82 13.07
C SER A 337 -1.44 9.26 13.07
N ALA A 338 -0.20 9.47 13.49
CA ALA A 338 0.36 10.79 13.76
C ALA A 338 0.97 11.51 12.55
N GLU A 339 1.20 10.84 11.42
CA GLU A 339 1.89 11.47 10.28
C GLU A 339 1.07 12.62 9.65
N PRO A 340 1.73 13.67 9.12
CA PRO A 340 1.08 14.69 8.31
C PRO A 340 0.39 14.09 7.07
N VAL A 341 -0.77 14.64 6.68
CA VAL A 341 -1.63 14.01 5.66
C VAL A 341 -1.00 13.88 4.27
N LEU A 342 -0.09 14.79 3.89
CA LEU A 342 0.64 14.74 2.63
C LEU A 342 1.99 14.01 2.72
N GLU A 343 2.50 13.78 3.92
CA GLU A 343 3.83 13.17 4.11
C GLU A 343 3.96 11.80 3.41
N PRO A 344 2.97 10.89 3.47
CA PRO A 344 3.01 9.62 2.74
C PRO A 344 3.33 9.79 1.25
N LEU A 345 2.63 10.70 0.56
CA LEU A 345 2.81 10.93 -0.87
C LEU A 345 4.20 11.51 -1.19
N THR A 346 4.65 12.47 -0.39
CA THR A 346 5.97 13.09 -0.57
C THR A 346 7.08 12.06 -0.39
N ARG A 347 7.00 11.26 0.66
CA ARG A 347 8.01 10.24 0.98
C ARG A 347 8.01 9.09 -0.02
N VAL A 348 6.85 8.60 -0.48
CA VAL A 348 6.81 7.49 -1.45
C VAL A 348 7.44 7.92 -2.79
N ARG A 349 7.18 9.15 -3.26
CA ARG A 349 7.78 9.70 -4.48
C ARG A 349 9.29 9.78 -4.36
N ALA A 350 9.79 10.33 -3.25
CA ALA A 350 11.23 10.44 -3.00
C ALA A 350 11.89 9.05 -2.82
N ALA A 351 11.23 8.10 -2.18
CA ALA A 351 11.71 6.73 -2.06
C ALA A 351 11.79 6.02 -3.41
N TRP A 352 10.77 6.19 -4.26
CA TRP A 352 10.71 5.62 -5.61
C TRP A 352 11.82 6.15 -6.51
N GLU A 353 12.02 7.48 -6.50
CA GLU A 353 13.11 8.14 -7.24
C GLU A 353 14.49 7.67 -6.77
N ARG A 354 14.73 7.63 -5.45
CA ARG A 354 16.01 7.13 -4.88
C ARG A 354 16.28 5.67 -5.22
N ALA A 355 15.25 4.87 -5.42
CA ALA A 355 15.37 3.48 -5.85
C ALA A 355 15.70 3.34 -7.35
N GLY A 356 15.72 4.43 -8.11
CA GLY A 356 16.01 4.43 -9.55
C GLY A 356 14.91 3.80 -10.40
N LEU A 357 13.67 3.80 -9.91
CA LEU A 357 12.51 3.21 -10.59
C LEU A 357 11.84 4.22 -11.52
N ALA A 358 11.29 3.75 -12.63
CA ALA A 358 10.65 4.58 -13.65
C ALA A 358 9.42 5.32 -13.09
N ARG A 359 9.28 6.62 -13.36
CA ARG A 359 8.24 7.46 -12.73
C ARG A 359 6.83 7.00 -13.12
N GLU A 360 6.67 6.55 -14.34
CA GLU A 360 5.44 6.03 -14.93
C GLU A 360 4.91 4.75 -14.25
N ASP A 361 5.78 4.01 -13.57
CA ASP A 361 5.43 2.79 -12.84
C ASP A 361 5.01 3.05 -11.39
N LEU A 362 5.12 4.30 -10.90
CA LEU A 362 4.49 4.76 -9.66
C LEU A 362 3.11 5.36 -9.96
N TRP A 363 2.07 4.62 -9.65
CA TRP A 363 0.66 5.01 -9.84
C TRP A 363 0.11 5.67 -8.58
N ASP A 364 0.67 6.83 -8.23
CA ASP A 364 0.25 7.70 -7.12
C ASP A 364 -1.01 8.51 -7.46
N LEU A 365 -2.10 7.79 -7.72
CA LEU A 365 -3.36 8.33 -8.23
C LEU A 365 -4.03 9.29 -7.23
N PRO A 366 -4.75 10.33 -7.72
CA PRO A 366 -5.71 11.05 -6.88
C PRO A 366 -6.84 10.10 -6.43
N VAL A 367 -7.52 10.43 -5.33
CA VAL A 367 -8.76 9.73 -4.94
C VAL A 367 -9.80 9.93 -6.05
N GLY A 368 -10.23 8.84 -6.69
CA GLY A 368 -11.09 8.79 -7.88
C GLY A 368 -10.33 8.58 -9.19
N GLY A 369 -9.01 8.71 -9.17
CA GLY A 369 -8.14 8.48 -10.32
C GLY A 369 -8.12 7.03 -10.75
N SER A 370 -7.96 6.83 -12.07
CA SER A 370 -7.96 5.51 -12.70
C SER A 370 -6.72 5.30 -13.57
N ARG A 371 -6.30 4.03 -13.68
CA ARG A 371 -5.30 3.56 -14.66
C ARG A 371 -5.72 2.23 -15.25
N ILE A 372 -5.27 2.01 -16.47
CA ILE A 372 -5.45 0.76 -17.22
C ILE A 372 -4.08 0.10 -17.32
N LEU A 373 -4.01 -1.19 -17.05
CA LEU A 373 -2.82 -1.98 -17.34
C LEU A 373 -2.84 -2.28 -18.85
N GLU A 374 -2.16 -1.44 -19.61
CA GLU A 374 -1.96 -1.65 -21.04
C GLU A 374 -1.11 -2.91 -21.27
N ARG A 375 -1.54 -3.75 -22.20
CA ARG A 375 -0.77 -4.92 -22.61
C ARG A 375 0.46 -4.44 -23.39
N ALA A 376 1.60 -5.10 -23.20
CA ALA A 376 2.64 -5.06 -24.22
C ALA A 376 2.06 -5.75 -25.46
N SER A 377 1.86 -5.01 -26.54
CA SER A 377 1.39 -5.56 -27.81
C SER A 377 2.29 -6.74 -28.20
N ALA A 378 1.68 -7.87 -28.58
CA ALA A 378 2.39 -9.05 -29.06
C ALA A 378 3.20 -8.78 -30.35
N ASP A 379 3.05 -7.59 -30.94
CA ASP A 379 3.65 -7.17 -32.20
C ASP A 379 5.16 -6.83 -32.11
N ASN A 380 5.74 -6.74 -30.90
CA ASN A 380 7.18 -6.47 -30.74
C ASN A 380 8.05 -7.73 -30.51
N ALA A 381 7.49 -8.93 -30.63
CA ALA A 381 8.25 -10.18 -30.54
C ALA A 381 8.72 -10.73 -31.91
N VAL A 382 8.49 -9.99 -32.99
CA VAL A 382 9.00 -10.30 -34.33
C VAL A 382 9.68 -9.06 -34.91
N SER A 383 10.92 -8.83 -34.52
CA SER A 383 11.88 -7.99 -35.26
C SER A 383 13.29 -8.43 -34.95
#